data_AF-R5QWR9-F1
#
_entry.id   AF-R5QWR9-F1
#
_cell.length_a   1.000
_cell.length_b   1.000
_cell.length_c   1.000
_cell.angle_alpha   90.00
_cell.angle_beta   90.00
_cell.angle_gamma   90.00
#
_symmetry.space_group_name_H-M   'P 1'
#
loop_
_entity.id
_entity.type
_entity.pdbx_description
1 polymer ?
#
loop_
_entity_poly.entity_id
_entity_poly.type
_entity_poly.pdbx_seq_one_letter_code
_entity_poly.pdbx_strand_id
1 'polypeptide(L)'
;MKNKREDRFEAIVDQFVKNDLIAQEEYSYYLYGVKHLEVLIMTTGGVLLSGILLKEILFTVVFLITFSLLRIGWQGIHAKTKIRCFCYSLLLFLSGIYVKKQVVRSIDLFSQAVFMGSMLIILLLTALWKYKIDGKLNELKRCFWILGGVSLAIVLDIFVKSEAVMCGIGYSCFAMILLWFISMVRTKE
;
A
#
# COMPACT_ATOMS: atom_id res chain seq x y z
N MET A 1 -33.32 16.84 -20.85
CA MET A 1 -31.95 17.37 -21.09
C MET A 1 -31.07 17.02 -19.89
N LYS A 2 -30.28 15.94 -19.97
CA LYS A 2 -29.29 15.60 -18.95
C LYS A 2 -27.98 16.32 -19.30
N ASN A 3 -27.67 17.37 -18.56
CA ASN A 3 -26.37 18.03 -18.61
C ASN A 3 -25.33 17.10 -17.93
N LYS A 4 -24.94 16.03 -18.64
CA LYS A 4 -23.92 15.09 -18.18
C LYS A 4 -22.59 15.72 -18.58
N ARG A 5 -21.93 16.45 -17.68
CA ARG A 5 -20.49 16.67 -17.81
C ARG A 5 -19.88 15.27 -17.90
N GLU A 6 -19.45 14.88 -19.09
CA GLU A 6 -18.62 13.68 -19.28
C GLU A 6 -17.49 13.76 -18.26
N ASP A 7 -17.35 12.70 -17.46
CA ASP A 7 -16.20 12.56 -16.58
C ASP A 7 -14.95 12.62 -17.48
N ARG A 8 -13.98 13.47 -17.16
CA ARG A 8 -12.74 13.61 -17.95
C ARG A 8 -12.06 12.27 -18.23
N PHE A 9 -12.26 11.27 -17.36
CA PHE A 9 -11.76 9.90 -17.58
C PHE A 9 -12.57 9.13 -18.61
N GLU A 10 -13.89 9.31 -18.68
CA GLU A 10 -14.74 8.74 -19.75
C GLU A 10 -14.26 9.26 -21.10
N ALA A 11 -14.03 10.57 -21.24
CA ALA A 11 -13.53 11.17 -22.47
C ALA A 11 -12.15 10.62 -22.91
N ILE A 12 -11.25 10.33 -21.96
CA ILE A 12 -9.93 9.74 -22.26
C ILE A 12 -10.08 8.31 -22.79
N VAL A 13 -10.89 7.48 -22.14
CA VAL A 13 -11.08 6.08 -22.56
C VAL A 13 -11.88 5.99 -23.86
N ASP A 14 -12.84 6.90 -24.07
CA ASP A 14 -13.57 7.01 -25.33
C ASP A 14 -12.62 7.33 -26.50
N GLN A 15 -11.57 8.12 -26.29
CA GLN A 15 -10.52 8.34 -27.29
C GLN A 15 -9.72 7.06 -27.57
N PHE A 16 -9.46 6.23 -26.56
CA PHE A 16 -8.75 4.96 -26.77
C PHE A 16 -9.55 3.99 -27.63
N VAL A 17 -10.87 3.89 -27.40
CA VAL A 17 -11.76 3.09 -28.25
C VAL A 17 -11.83 3.67 -29.66
N LYS A 18 -12.04 4.99 -29.80
CA LYS A 18 -12.14 5.65 -31.12
C LYS A 18 -10.90 5.50 -31.98
N ASN A 19 -9.74 5.34 -31.36
CA ASN A 19 -8.46 5.16 -32.04
C ASN A 19 -8.08 3.68 -32.20
N ASP A 20 -9.02 2.74 -31.98
CA ASP A 20 -8.80 1.29 -32.03
C ASP A 20 -7.63 0.80 -31.16
N LEU A 21 -7.32 1.51 -30.06
CA LEU A 21 -6.26 1.13 -29.12
C LEU A 21 -6.71 0.06 -28.13
N ILE A 22 -8.01 0.01 -27.83
CA ILE A 22 -8.62 -0.95 -26.90
C ILE A 22 -9.97 -1.42 -27.45
N ALA A 23 -10.35 -2.66 -27.14
CA ALA A 23 -11.68 -3.14 -27.51
C ALA A 23 -12.76 -2.50 -26.61
N GLN A 24 -13.98 -2.36 -27.14
CA GLN A 24 -15.12 -1.84 -26.36
C GLN A 24 -15.41 -2.69 -25.11
N GLU A 25 -15.09 -3.98 -25.17
CA GLU A 25 -15.19 -4.94 -24.07
C GLU A 25 -14.28 -4.58 -22.89
N GLU A 26 -13.13 -3.98 -23.19
CA GLU A 26 -12.10 -3.63 -22.23
C GLU A 26 -12.33 -2.25 -21.58
N TYR A 27 -13.30 -1.49 -22.09
CA TYR A 27 -13.60 -0.12 -21.67
C TYR A 27 -13.68 0.04 -20.15
N SER A 28 -14.41 -0.87 -19.50
CA SER A 28 -14.62 -0.81 -18.05
C SER A 28 -13.33 -1.01 -17.25
N TYR A 29 -12.42 -1.88 -17.71
CA TYR A 29 -11.12 -2.12 -17.08
C TYR A 29 -10.21 -0.91 -17.24
N TYR A 30 -10.16 -0.31 -18.43
CA TYR A 30 -9.38 0.89 -18.67
C TYR A 30 -9.92 2.10 -17.91
N LEU A 31 -11.23 2.30 -17.86
CA LEU A 31 -11.85 3.37 -17.07
C LEU A 31 -11.53 3.24 -15.58
N TYR A 32 -11.59 2.02 -15.04
CA TYR A 32 -11.15 1.74 -13.68
C TYR A 32 -9.66 2.05 -13.50
N GLY A 33 -8.82 1.57 -14.43
CA GLY A 33 -7.37 1.76 -14.42
C GLY A 33 -6.96 3.24 -14.41
N VAL A 34 -7.51 4.06 -15.32
CA VAL A 34 -7.20 5.49 -15.41
C VAL A 34 -7.68 6.24 -14.16
N LYS A 35 -8.87 5.91 -13.64
CA LYS A 35 -9.37 6.49 -12.38
C LYS A 35 -8.47 6.15 -11.19
N HIS A 36 -7.92 4.93 -11.16
CA HIS A 36 -7.00 4.48 -10.12
C HIS A 36 -5.61 5.10 -10.28
N LEU A 37 -5.14 5.25 -11.52
CA LEU A 37 -3.84 5.83 -11.87
C LEU A 37 -3.70 7.26 -11.35
N GLU A 38 -4.74 8.10 -11.47
CA GLU A 38 -4.70 9.46 -10.92
C GLU A 38 -4.47 9.47 -9.41
N VAL A 39 -5.19 8.61 -8.66
CA VAL A 39 -5.02 8.52 -7.21
C VAL A 39 -3.62 8.02 -6.88
N LEU A 40 -3.12 7.01 -7.60
CA LEU A 40 -1.78 6.46 -7.42
C LEU A 40 -0.69 7.52 -7.63
N ILE A 41 -0.77 8.30 -8.71
CA ILE A 41 0.19 9.38 -9.00
C ILE A 41 0.14 10.42 -7.89
N MET A 42 -1.06 10.84 -7.50
CA MET A 42 -1.23 11.85 -6.46
C MET A 42 -0.68 11.36 -5.10
N THR A 43 -0.98 10.12 -4.69
CA THR A 43 -0.47 9.57 -3.42
C THR A 43 1.03 9.33 -3.45
N THR A 44 1.55 8.74 -4.52
CA THR A 44 2.98 8.39 -4.64
C THR A 44 3.81 9.66 -4.74
N GLY A 45 3.38 10.61 -5.57
CA GLY A 45 4.03 11.91 -5.72
C GLY A 45 4.05 12.71 -4.42
N GLY A 46 2.92 12.77 -3.69
CA GLY A 46 2.87 13.49 -2.41
C GLY A 46 3.72 12.85 -1.32
N VAL A 47 3.75 11.51 -1.23
CA VAL A 47 4.63 10.79 -0.30
C VAL A 47 6.10 11.03 -0.65
N LEU A 48 6.48 10.90 -1.93
CA LEU A 48 7.84 11.12 -2.40
C LEU A 48 8.31 12.56 -2.12
N LEU A 49 7.49 13.55 -2.47
CA LEU A 49 7.78 14.97 -2.22
C LEU A 49 7.96 15.24 -0.72
N SER A 50 7.08 14.69 0.12
CA SER A 50 7.17 14.82 1.57
C SER A 50 8.45 14.19 2.12
N GLY A 51 8.84 13.03 1.60
CA GLY A 51 10.10 12.37 1.93
C GLY A 51 11.33 13.23 1.59
N ILE A 52 11.33 13.87 0.42
CA ILE A 52 12.40 14.78 0.00
C ILE A 52 12.46 16.01 0.92
N LEU A 53 11.32 16.65 1.20
CA LEU A 53 11.24 17.83 2.07
C LEU A 53 11.73 17.54 3.50
N LEU A 54 11.42 16.34 4.02
CA LEU A 54 11.82 15.91 5.35
C LEU A 54 13.23 15.30 5.40
N LYS A 55 13.92 15.19 4.25
CA LYS A 55 15.23 14.54 4.09
C LYS A 55 15.24 13.06 4.50
N GLU A 56 14.13 12.37 4.26
CA GLU A 56 13.88 10.98 4.65
C GLU A 56 13.75 10.05 3.44
N ILE A 57 14.61 10.23 2.42
CA ILE A 57 14.48 9.58 1.11
C ILE A 57 14.54 8.05 1.23
N LEU A 58 15.51 7.50 1.99
CA LEU A 58 15.67 6.05 2.10
C LEU A 58 14.46 5.39 2.76
N PHE A 59 13.97 5.94 3.88
CA PHE A 59 12.73 5.49 4.52
C PHE A 59 11.54 5.56 3.55
N THR A 60 11.44 6.65 2.80
CA THR A 60 10.33 6.88 1.85
C THR A 60 10.29 5.84 0.74
N VAL A 61 11.44 5.55 0.13
CA VAL A 61 11.55 4.57 -0.95
C VAL A 61 11.23 3.17 -0.43
N VAL A 62 11.81 2.78 0.71
CA VAL A 62 11.53 1.48 1.33
C VAL A 62 10.06 1.35 1.69
N PHE A 63 9.47 2.37 2.33
CA PHE A 63 8.06 2.41 2.66
C PHE A 63 7.19 2.24 1.41
N LEU A 64 7.44 3.01 0.35
CA LEU A 64 6.66 2.91 -0.89
C LEU A 64 6.74 1.53 -1.52
N ILE A 65 7.93 0.93 -1.59
CA ILE A 65 8.11 -0.42 -2.18
C ILE A 65 7.39 -1.45 -1.33
N THR A 66 7.69 -1.53 -0.02
CA THR A 66 7.13 -2.55 0.86
C THR A 66 5.62 -2.39 1.00
N PHE A 67 5.12 -1.17 1.21
CA PHE A 67 3.69 -0.90 1.33
C PHE A 67 2.94 -1.25 0.03
N SER A 68 3.50 -0.92 -1.14
CA SER A 68 2.87 -1.25 -2.42
C SER A 68 2.79 -2.76 -2.65
N LEU A 69 3.88 -3.50 -2.37
CA LEU A 69 3.90 -4.96 -2.46
C LEU A 69 2.87 -5.61 -1.53
N LEU A 70 2.83 -5.19 -0.27
CA LEU A 70 1.82 -5.68 0.68
C LEU A 70 0.40 -5.33 0.23
N ARG A 71 0.17 -4.14 -0.34
CA ARG A 71 -1.15 -3.72 -0.82
C ARG A 71 -1.68 -4.57 -1.97
N ILE A 72 -0.81 -5.15 -2.80
CA ILE A 72 -1.21 -6.11 -3.84
C ILE A 72 -1.83 -7.39 -3.23
N GLY A 73 -1.33 -7.84 -2.08
CA GLY A 73 -1.82 -9.06 -1.41
C GLY A 73 -3.06 -8.83 -0.54
N TRP A 74 -3.00 -7.83 0.34
CA TRP A 74 -4.02 -7.62 1.38
C TRP A 74 -5.13 -6.67 0.96
N GLN A 75 -4.90 -5.88 -0.10
CA GLN A 75 -5.76 -4.75 -0.45
C GLN A 75 -5.92 -3.79 0.74
N GLY A 76 -6.71 -2.74 0.58
CA GLY A 76 -6.89 -1.77 1.65
C GLY A 76 -8.09 -0.89 1.39
N ILE A 77 -8.24 0.12 2.24
CA ILE A 77 -9.40 1.00 2.18
C ILE A 77 -9.19 2.05 1.09
N HIS A 78 -10.19 2.19 0.23
CA HIS A 78 -10.33 3.35 -0.63
C HIS A 78 -11.43 4.26 -0.06
N ALA A 79 -11.10 5.54 0.10
CA ALA A 79 -12.05 6.53 0.57
C ALA A 79 -13.05 6.88 -0.54
N LYS A 80 -14.25 7.37 -0.16
CA LYS A 80 -15.30 7.80 -1.11
C LYS A 80 -14.83 8.88 -2.09
N THR A 81 -13.79 9.64 -1.74
CA THR A 81 -13.24 10.72 -2.55
C THR A 81 -11.73 10.59 -2.66
N LYS A 82 -11.17 10.98 -3.81
CA LYS A 82 -9.73 10.94 -4.11
C LYS A 82 -8.88 11.72 -3.10
N ILE A 83 -9.32 12.94 -2.77
CA ILE A 83 -8.62 13.83 -1.80
C ILE A 83 -8.52 13.17 -0.43
N ARG A 84 -9.60 12.56 0.07
CA ARG A 84 -9.55 11.83 1.35
C ARG A 84 -8.57 10.65 1.31
N CYS A 85 -8.54 9.90 0.21
CA CYS A 85 -7.57 8.81 0.05
C CYS A 85 -6.14 9.34 0.10
N PHE A 86 -5.87 10.45 -0.59
CA PHE A 86 -4.60 11.15 -0.54
C PHE A 86 -4.22 11.58 0.88
N CYS A 87 -5.12 12.27 1.59
CA CYS A 87 -4.85 12.72 2.95
C CYS A 87 -4.57 11.54 3.89
N TYR A 88 -5.32 10.44 3.79
CA TYR A 88 -5.06 9.26 4.62
C TYR A 88 -3.70 8.63 4.31
N SER A 89 -3.32 8.48 3.05
CA SER A 89 -2.01 7.97 2.67
C SER A 89 -0.88 8.88 3.16
N LEU A 90 -1.05 10.20 3.05
CA LEU A 90 -0.06 11.17 3.51
C LEU A 90 0.07 11.18 5.04
N LEU A 91 -1.04 11.18 5.77
CA LEU A 91 -1.04 11.11 7.24
C LEU A 91 -0.38 9.82 7.74
N LEU A 92 -0.70 8.69 7.11
CA LEU A 92 -0.12 7.40 7.45
C LEU A 92 1.40 7.44 7.24
N PHE A 93 1.87 7.94 6.09
CA PHE A 93 3.30 8.12 5.84
C PHE A 93 3.99 9.06 6.84
N LEU A 94 3.41 10.23 7.10
CA LEU A 94 3.96 11.21 8.06
C LEU A 94 4.05 10.63 9.48
N SER A 95 3.05 9.86 9.89
CA SER A 95 3.07 9.17 11.18
C SER A 95 4.17 8.10 11.23
N GLY A 96 4.49 7.45 10.10
CA GLY A 96 5.65 6.55 9.98
C GLY A 96 6.98 7.26 10.22
N ILE A 97 7.18 8.45 9.63
CA ILE A 97 8.38 9.26 9.90
C ILE A 97 8.44 9.67 11.38
N TYR A 98 7.32 10.06 11.97
CA TYR A 98 7.25 10.40 13.38
C TYR A 98 7.63 9.20 14.27
N VAL A 99 7.06 8.02 14.01
CA VAL A 99 7.39 6.79 14.74
C VAL A 99 8.86 6.43 14.59
N LYS A 100 9.42 6.50 13.38
CA LYS A 100 10.85 6.25 13.13
C LYS A 100 11.73 7.10 14.05
N LYS A 101 11.47 8.40 14.13
CA LYS A 101 12.24 9.33 14.98
C LYS A 101 12.18 9.00 16.47
N GLN A 102 11.06 8.43 16.94
CA GLN A 102 10.90 8.01 18.34
C GLN A 102 11.54 6.65 18.62
N VAL A 103 11.38 5.69 17.70
CA VAL A 103 11.87 4.31 17.82
C VAL A 103 13.40 4.25 17.78
N VAL A 104 14.03 4.94 16.83
CA VAL A 104 15.50 5.01 16.71
C VAL A 104 16.15 5.52 17.98
N ARG A 105 15.45 6.36 18.75
CA ARG A 105 16.00 6.98 19.95
C ARG A 105 16.01 6.06 21.17
N SER A 106 15.25 4.95 21.17
CA SER A 106 14.84 4.30 22.43
C SER A 106 14.82 2.77 22.46
N ILE A 107 14.95 2.06 21.33
CA ILE A 107 14.66 0.61 21.27
C ILE A 107 15.88 -0.20 20.81
N ASP A 108 16.19 -1.28 21.53
CA ASP A 108 17.29 -2.20 21.21
C ASP A 108 16.95 -3.13 20.02
N LEU A 109 17.98 -3.62 19.33
CA LEU A 109 17.88 -4.46 18.14
C LEU A 109 17.06 -5.73 18.39
N PHE A 110 17.20 -6.34 19.56
CA PHE A 110 16.45 -7.54 19.94
C PHE A 110 14.94 -7.27 19.99
N SER A 111 14.53 -6.19 20.64
CA SER A 111 13.11 -5.79 20.70
C SER A 111 12.54 -5.44 19.32
N GLN A 112 13.35 -4.88 18.42
CA GLN A 112 12.94 -4.62 17.04
C GLN A 112 12.73 -5.94 16.27
N ALA A 113 13.64 -6.91 16.39
CA ALA A 113 13.51 -8.21 15.72
C ALA A 113 12.24 -8.96 16.15
N VAL A 114 11.93 -8.95 17.45
CA VAL A 114 10.69 -9.55 17.99
C VAL A 114 9.45 -8.87 17.43
N PHE A 115 9.44 -7.53 17.37
CA PHE A 115 8.33 -6.77 16.78
C PHE A 115 8.12 -7.14 15.31
N MET A 116 9.19 -7.18 14.51
CA MET A 116 9.12 -7.55 13.09
C MET A 116 8.60 -8.97 12.90
N GLY A 117 9.09 -9.93 13.69
CA GLY A 117 8.60 -11.31 13.67
C GLY A 117 7.10 -11.40 13.98
N SER A 118 6.63 -10.65 14.97
CA SER A 118 5.20 -10.61 15.33
C SER A 118 4.34 -10.07 14.18
N MET A 119 4.79 -9.03 13.48
CA MET A 119 4.06 -8.45 12.35
C MET A 119 3.97 -9.41 11.16
N LEU A 120 5.04 -10.17 10.88
CA LEU A 120 5.01 -11.22 9.85
C LEU A 120 4.00 -12.32 10.17
N ILE A 121 3.95 -12.76 11.43
CA ILE A 121 3.00 -13.76 11.89
C ILE A 121 1.56 -13.23 11.73
N ILE A 122 1.30 -11.98 12.12
CA ILE A 122 -0.04 -11.37 11.96
C ILE A 122 -0.40 -11.26 10.48
N LEU A 123 0.52 -10.83 9.61
CA LEU A 123 0.26 -10.80 8.17
C LEU A 123 -0.06 -12.20 7.62
N LEU A 124 0.70 -13.23 8.03
CA LEU A 124 0.40 -14.61 7.66
C LEU A 124 -1.00 -15.04 8.09
N LEU A 125 -1.40 -14.75 9.33
CA LEU A 125 -2.73 -15.06 9.85
C LEU A 125 -3.82 -14.34 9.08
N THR A 126 -3.63 -13.06 8.74
CA THR A 126 -4.59 -12.29 7.93
C THR A 126 -4.70 -12.81 6.49
N ALA A 127 -3.62 -13.29 5.88
CA ALA A 127 -3.67 -13.97 4.58
C ALA A 127 -4.44 -15.30 4.62
N LEU A 128 -4.18 -16.13 5.64
CA LEU A 128 -4.93 -17.37 5.84
C LEU A 128 -6.41 -17.11 6.10
N TRP A 129 -6.71 -16.04 6.85
CA TRP A 129 -8.09 -15.63 7.10
C TRP A 129 -8.79 -15.13 5.83
N LYS A 130 -8.09 -14.32 5.01
CA LYS A 130 -8.57 -13.91 3.68
C LYS A 130 -8.88 -15.12 2.80
N TYR A 131 -8.00 -16.12 2.77
CA TYR A 131 -8.24 -17.36 2.04
C TYR A 131 -9.48 -18.11 2.54
N LYS A 132 -9.69 -18.16 3.85
CA LYS A 132 -10.88 -18.81 4.44
C LYS A 132 -12.18 -18.15 3.96
N ILE A 133 -12.18 -16.86 3.67
CA ILE A 133 -13.36 -16.12 3.19
C ILE A 133 -13.52 -16.24 1.67
N ASP A 134 -12.47 -15.95 0.92
CA ASP A 134 -12.56 -15.83 -0.53
C ASP A 134 -12.46 -17.19 -1.24
N GLY A 135 -11.85 -18.21 -0.61
CA GLY A 135 -11.56 -19.51 -1.21
C GLY A 135 -10.55 -19.48 -2.36
N LYS A 136 -9.91 -18.33 -2.64
CA LYS A 136 -9.03 -18.13 -3.80
C LYS A 136 -7.57 -18.49 -3.50
N LEU A 137 -7.16 -19.69 -3.93
CA LEU A 137 -5.78 -20.18 -3.71
C LEU A 137 -4.71 -19.33 -4.41
N ASN A 138 -4.99 -18.76 -5.59
CA ASN A 138 -4.02 -17.92 -6.32
C ASN A 138 -3.71 -16.62 -5.56
N GLU A 139 -4.71 -16.03 -4.90
CA GLU A 139 -4.53 -14.86 -4.04
C GLU A 139 -3.68 -15.20 -2.81
N LEU A 140 -3.90 -16.38 -2.21
CA LEU A 140 -3.10 -16.87 -1.09
C LEU A 140 -1.64 -17.10 -1.49
N LYS A 141 -1.39 -17.78 -2.63
CA LYS A 141 -0.04 -17.98 -3.18
C LYS A 141 0.68 -16.64 -3.38
N ARG A 142 -0.01 -15.63 -3.92
CA ARG A 142 0.54 -14.27 -4.08
C ARG A 142 0.92 -13.66 -2.74
N CYS A 143 0.08 -13.78 -1.72
CA CYS A 143 0.40 -13.31 -0.36
C CYS A 143 1.63 -14.02 0.23
N PHE A 144 1.78 -15.33 0.04
CA PHE A 144 2.96 -16.07 0.47
C PHE A 144 4.25 -15.61 -0.23
N TRP A 145 4.22 -15.39 -1.54
CA TRP A 145 5.37 -14.84 -2.27
C TRP A 145 5.78 -13.46 -1.76
N ILE A 146 4.80 -12.59 -1.48
CA ILE A 146 5.05 -11.26 -0.91
C ILE A 146 5.66 -11.40 0.50
N LEU A 147 5.12 -12.28 1.36
CA LEU A 147 5.66 -12.50 2.71
C LEU A 147 7.08 -13.07 2.67
N GLY A 148 7.36 -13.99 1.76
CA GLY A 148 8.71 -14.50 1.53
C GLY A 148 9.67 -13.36 1.17
N GLY A 149 9.27 -12.48 0.25
CA GLY A 149 10.07 -11.30 -0.14
C GLY A 149 10.31 -10.33 1.02
N VAL A 150 9.29 -10.02 1.83
CA VAL A 150 9.43 -9.15 3.01
C VAL A 150 10.32 -9.79 4.07
N SER A 151 10.18 -11.10 4.29
CA SER A 151 11.00 -11.85 5.26
C SER A 151 12.48 -11.85 4.85
N LEU A 152 12.75 -12.07 3.56
CA LEU A 152 14.10 -11.96 3.01
C LEU A 152 14.68 -10.55 3.17
N ALA A 153 13.89 -9.51 2.91
CA ALA A 153 14.33 -8.12 3.09
C ALA A 153 14.70 -7.82 4.55
N ILE A 154 13.92 -8.33 5.52
CA ILE A 154 14.23 -8.17 6.95
C ILE A 154 15.55 -8.87 7.31
N VAL A 155 15.76 -10.09 6.82
CA VAL A 155 17.00 -10.83 7.08
C VAL A 155 18.21 -10.10 6.49
N LEU A 156 18.11 -9.60 5.26
CA LEU A 156 19.17 -8.82 4.63
C LEU A 156 19.48 -7.53 5.39
N ASP A 157 18.45 -6.86 5.91
CA ASP A 157 18.61 -5.62 6.64
C ASP A 157 19.27 -5.78 8.01
N ILE A 158 19.14 -6.95 8.67
CA ILE A 158 19.90 -7.27 9.88
C ILE A 158 21.42 -7.19 9.62
N PHE A 159 21.88 -7.51 8.41
CA PHE A 159 23.29 -7.38 8.02
C PHE A 159 23.67 -5.94 7.67
N VAL A 160 22.77 -5.19 7.01
CA VAL A 160 23.01 -3.80 6.60
C VAL A 160 22.91 -2.83 7.80
N LYS A 161 22.15 -3.19 8.85
CA LYS A 161 21.89 -2.40 10.06
C LYS A 161 21.36 -1.00 9.76
N SER A 162 20.54 -0.85 8.71
CA SER A 162 19.97 0.44 8.35
C SER A 162 18.66 0.68 9.08
N GLU A 163 18.67 1.61 10.04
CA GLU A 163 17.48 1.97 10.82
C GLU A 163 16.31 2.45 9.95
N ALA A 164 16.61 3.16 8.85
CA ALA A 164 15.61 3.66 7.93
C ALA A 164 14.92 2.53 7.16
N VAL A 165 15.67 1.48 6.81
CA VAL A 165 15.14 0.30 6.11
C VAL A 165 14.31 -0.51 7.09
N MET A 166 14.81 -0.80 8.29
CA MET A 166 14.09 -1.58 9.30
C MET A 166 12.76 -0.94 9.65
N CYS A 167 12.79 0.37 9.97
CA CYS A 167 11.58 1.12 10.28
C CYS A 167 10.64 1.23 9.07
N GLY A 168 11.18 1.39 7.86
CA GLY A 168 10.37 1.46 6.64
C GLY A 168 9.58 0.18 6.38
N ILE A 169 10.24 -0.98 6.50
CA ILE A 169 9.60 -2.29 6.33
C ILE A 169 8.59 -2.54 7.45
N GLY A 170 9.02 -2.36 8.71
CA GLY A 170 8.18 -2.63 9.88
C GLY A 170 6.93 -1.77 9.94
N TYR A 171 7.09 -0.46 9.69
CA TYR A 171 5.95 0.44 9.66
C TYR A 171 5.01 0.13 8.50
N SER A 172 5.52 -0.28 7.34
CA SER A 172 4.69 -0.73 6.22
C SER A 172 3.85 -1.97 6.57
N CYS A 173 4.44 -2.95 7.25
CA CYS A 173 3.73 -4.14 7.75
C CYS A 173 2.63 -3.74 8.74
N PHE A 174 2.97 -2.91 9.73
CA PHE A 174 2.02 -2.41 10.72
C PHE A 174 0.84 -1.65 10.07
N ALA A 175 1.15 -0.71 9.17
CA ALA A 175 0.15 0.06 8.45
C ALA A 175 -0.81 -0.83 7.65
N MET A 176 -0.29 -1.88 7.01
CA MET A 176 -1.10 -2.81 6.23
C MET A 176 -2.00 -3.68 7.11
N ILE A 177 -1.51 -4.16 8.25
CA ILE A 177 -2.34 -4.87 9.24
C ILE A 177 -3.47 -3.96 9.71
N LEU A 178 -3.15 -2.70 10.05
CA LEU A 178 -4.13 -1.73 10.52
C LEU A 178 -5.20 -1.45 9.45
N LEU A 179 -4.80 -1.16 8.22
CA LEU A 179 -5.73 -0.90 7.12
C LEU A 179 -6.61 -2.10 6.80
N TRP A 180 -6.03 -3.30 6.84
CA TRP A 180 -6.79 -4.53 6.64
C TRP A 180 -7.83 -4.71 7.75
N PHE A 181 -7.44 -4.53 9.01
CA PHE A 181 -8.35 -4.62 10.15
C PHE A 181 -9.50 -3.60 10.07
N ILE A 182 -9.21 -2.35 9.73
CA ILE A 182 -10.25 -1.33 9.55
C ILE A 182 -11.18 -1.70 8.39
N SER A 183 -10.65 -2.23 7.28
CA SER A 183 -11.47 -2.68 6.14
C SER A 183 -12.44 -3.77 6.57
N MET A 184 -11.94 -4.68 7.38
CA MET A 184 -12.63 -5.82 7.98
C MET A 184 -13.82 -5.42 8.87
N VAL A 185 -13.60 -4.47 9.78
CA VAL A 185 -14.65 -3.94 10.65
C VAL A 185 -15.72 -3.24 9.81
N ARG A 186 -15.31 -2.46 8.82
CA ARG A 186 -16.22 -1.70 7.96
C ARG A 186 -17.09 -2.56 7.05
N THR A 187 -16.64 -3.75 6.65
CA THR A 187 -17.43 -4.68 5.82
C THR A 187 -18.48 -5.46 6.59
N LYS A 188 -18.49 -5.39 7.93
CA LYS A 188 -19.50 -6.06 8.78
C LYS A 188 -20.69 -5.16 9.14
N GLU A 189 -20.63 -3.88 8.77
CA GLU A 189 -21.76 -2.92 8.81
C GLU A 189 -22.47 -2.89 7.46
#